data_AF-A0A348NXD0-F1
#
_entry.id   AF-A0A348NXD0-F1
#
_cell.length_a   1.000
_cell.length_b   1.000
_cell.length_c   1.000
_cell.angle_alpha   90.00
_cell.angle_beta   90.00
_cell.angle_gamma   90.00
#
_symmetry.space_group_name_H-M   'P 1'
#
loop_
_entity.id
_entity.type
_entity.pdbx_description
1 polymer ?
#
loop_
_entity_poly.entity_id
_entity_poly.type
_entity_poly.pdbx_seq_one_letter_code
_entity_poly.pdbx_strand_id
1 'polypeptide(L)'
;LSEVIDSVLEEGKDIVIISSDLSHYHAYEKCRKIDENVVEGIKKLDLSVIDMGEACGMTGVKAVVNSAKKRDLKPVVLDYRNSGDIAGDRSGVVGYLSAVLY
;
A
#
# COMPACT_ATOMS: atom_id res chain seq x y z
N LEU A 1 15.36 -1.03 5.32
CA LEU A 1 14.58 0.10 4.75
C LEU A 1 13.79 0.85 5.83
N SER A 2 13.05 0.19 6.72
CA SER A 2 12.34 0.86 7.83
C SER A 2 13.27 1.71 8.72
N GLU A 3 14.48 1.25 9.03
CA GLU A 3 15.48 2.06 9.77
C GLU A 3 15.87 3.37 9.05
N VAL A 4 15.95 3.34 7.73
CA VAL A 4 16.25 4.54 6.92
C VAL A 4 15.07 5.50 6.94
N ILE A 5 13.84 4.97 6.80
CA ILE A 5 12.60 5.76 6.93
C ILE A 5 12.54 6.38 8.33
N ASP A 6 12.85 5.62 9.37
CA ASP A 6 12.88 6.11 10.73
C ASP A 6 13.88 7.25 10.88
N SER A 7 15.11 7.12 10.37
CA SER A 7 16.10 8.20 10.43
C SER A 7 15.62 9.48 9.74
N VAL A 8 14.99 9.37 8.57
CA VAL A 8 14.45 10.53 7.84
C VAL A 8 13.31 11.21 8.61
N LEU A 9 12.49 10.45 9.32
CA LEU A 9 11.32 10.96 10.05
C LEU A 9 11.64 11.48 11.47
N GLU A 10 12.90 11.55 11.91
CA GLU A 10 13.27 12.00 13.26
C GLU A 10 12.88 13.46 13.56
N GLU A 11 13.10 14.37 12.61
CA GLU A 11 12.83 15.80 12.81
C GLU A 11 11.36 16.21 12.56
N GLY A 12 10.55 15.32 11.99
CA GLY A 12 9.13 15.58 11.69
C GLY A 12 8.87 16.65 10.61
N LYS A 13 9.88 17.01 9.82
CA LYS A 13 9.76 17.99 8.71
C LYS A 13 9.72 17.34 7.33
N ASP A 14 10.04 16.05 7.27
CA ASP A 14 10.17 15.30 6.03
C ASP A 14 8.95 14.43 5.77
N ILE A 15 8.68 14.17 4.49
CA ILE A 15 7.65 13.25 4.03
C ILE A 15 8.33 12.15 3.21
N VAL A 16 8.01 10.90 3.53
CA VAL A 16 8.46 9.74 2.77
C VAL A 16 7.36 9.31 1.80
N ILE A 17 7.69 9.22 0.52
CA ILE A 17 6.76 8.76 -0.53
C ILE A 17 7.20 7.37 -1.00
N ILE A 18 6.30 6.40 -0.87
CA ILE A 18 6.46 5.07 -1.44
C ILE A 18 5.66 5.01 -2.75
N SER A 19 6.35 4.94 -3.88
CA SER A 19 5.71 4.79 -5.19
C SER A 19 5.53 3.32 -5.52
N SER A 20 4.28 2.86 -5.67
CA SER A 20 3.96 1.48 -6.01
C SER A 20 2.56 1.37 -6.62
N ASP A 21 2.44 0.51 -7.62
CA ASP A 21 1.17 -0.11 -8.00
C ASP A 21 0.94 -1.37 -7.14
N LEU A 22 -0.29 -1.89 -7.15
CA LEU A 22 -0.66 -3.14 -6.48
C LEU A 22 -0.55 -4.34 -7.43
N SER A 23 -1.58 -5.19 -7.51
CA SER A 23 -1.57 -6.37 -8.36
C SER A 23 -1.64 -6.02 -9.85
N HIS A 24 -1.11 -6.91 -10.71
CA HIS A 24 -1.00 -6.69 -12.16
C HIS A 24 -1.66 -7.81 -12.97
N TYR A 25 -2.45 -7.41 -13.97
CA TYR A 25 -2.99 -8.26 -15.04
C TYR A 25 -3.86 -9.44 -14.59
N HIS A 26 -4.40 -9.39 -13.36
CA HIS A 26 -5.48 -10.29 -12.96
C HIS A 26 -6.82 -9.75 -13.46
N ALA A 27 -7.79 -10.64 -13.66
CA ALA A 27 -9.17 -10.24 -13.88
C ALA A 27 -9.69 -9.40 -12.71
N TYR A 28 -10.56 -8.43 -13.00
CA TYR A 28 -11.00 -7.38 -12.08
C TYR A 28 -11.35 -7.86 -10.66
N GLU A 29 -12.18 -8.90 -10.51
CA GLU A 29 -12.58 -9.43 -9.20
C GLU A 29 -11.42 -10.05 -8.42
N LYS A 30 -10.49 -10.72 -9.13
CA LYS A 30 -9.31 -11.31 -8.50
C LYS A 30 -8.33 -10.22 -8.07
N CYS A 31 -8.13 -9.19 -8.91
CA CYS A 31 -7.33 -8.01 -8.57
C CYS A 31 -7.85 -7.37 -7.28
N ARG A 32 -9.16 -7.07 -7.21
CA ARG A 32 -9.79 -6.50 -6.01
C ARG A 32 -9.55 -7.33 -4.75
N LYS A 33 -9.69 -8.66 -4.85
CA LYS A 33 -9.51 -9.56 -3.71
C LYS A 33 -8.06 -9.61 -3.21
N ILE A 34 -7.08 -9.58 -4.12
CA ILE A 34 -5.65 -9.57 -3.77
C ILE A 34 -5.29 -8.20 -3.15
N ASP A 35 -5.72 -7.12 -3.79
CA ASP A 35 -5.43 -5.76 -3.37
C ASP A 35 -6.06 -5.42 -2.01
N GLU A 36 -7.23 -5.98 -1.71
CA GLU A 36 -7.92 -5.80 -0.43
C GLU A 36 -7.04 -6.23 0.75
N ASN A 37 -6.16 -7.24 0.58
CA ASN A 37 -5.20 -7.63 1.60
C ASN A 37 -4.20 -6.50 1.90
N VAL A 38 -3.71 -5.78 0.87
CA VAL A 38 -2.80 -4.64 1.06
C VAL A 38 -3.53 -3.47 1.72
N VAL A 39 -4.76 -3.18 1.27
CA VAL A 39 -5.62 -2.11 1.81
C VAL A 39 -5.91 -2.34 3.29
N GLU A 40 -6.38 -3.53 3.65
CA GLU A 40 -6.71 -3.89 5.03
C GLU A 40 -5.47 -4.01 5.91
N GLY A 41 -4.39 -4.54 5.36
CA GLY A 41 -3.10 -4.60 6.01
C GLY A 41 -2.54 -3.21 6.33
N ILE A 42 -2.67 -2.22 5.45
CA ILE A 42 -2.29 -0.83 5.76
C ILE A 42 -3.20 -0.23 6.84
N LYS A 43 -4.53 -0.37 6.71
CA LYS A 43 -5.49 0.16 7.70
C LYS A 43 -5.25 -0.36 9.12
N LYS A 44 -4.86 -1.63 9.24
CA LYS A 44 -4.64 -2.29 10.52
C LYS A 44 -3.18 -2.24 10.98
N LEU A 45 -2.31 -1.69 10.14
CA LEU A 45 -0.86 -1.90 10.23
C LEU A 45 -0.60 -3.39 10.49
N ASP A 46 -0.83 -4.27 9.52
CA ASP A 46 -0.63 -5.70 9.69
C ASP A 46 0.18 -6.26 8.53
N LEU A 47 1.47 -6.47 8.77
CA LEU A 47 2.40 -7.01 7.77
C LEU A 47 2.00 -8.42 7.31
N SER A 48 1.39 -9.22 8.18
CA SER A 48 0.97 -10.58 7.83
C SER A 48 -0.17 -10.58 6.82
N VAL A 49 -1.06 -9.58 6.90
CA VAL A 49 -2.15 -9.39 5.95
C VAL A 49 -1.59 -8.81 4.64
N ILE A 50 -0.69 -7.83 4.71
CA ILE A 50 -0.02 -7.27 3.52
C ILE A 50 0.69 -8.36 2.71
N ASP A 51 1.29 -9.34 3.36
CA ASP A 51 1.99 -10.46 2.71
C ASP A 51 1.08 -11.40 1.91
N MET A 52 -0.25 -11.29 2.06
CA MET A 52 -1.22 -11.99 1.22
C MET A 52 -1.61 -11.20 -0.05
N GLY A 53 -1.06 -9.99 -0.24
CA GLY A 53 -1.30 -9.13 -1.38
C GLY A 53 -0.13 -9.05 -2.35
N GLU A 54 -0.26 -8.20 -3.37
CA GLU A 54 0.76 -7.95 -4.39
C GLU A 54 1.00 -6.44 -4.54
N ALA A 55 2.25 -6.04 -4.69
CA ALA A 55 2.65 -4.67 -4.99
C ALA A 55 4.08 -4.65 -5.57
N CYS A 56 4.35 -3.85 -6.59
CA CYS A 56 5.71 -3.76 -7.17
C CYS A 56 6.73 -3.16 -6.19
N GLY A 57 6.27 -2.27 -5.31
CA GLY A 57 7.03 -1.64 -4.24
C GLY A 57 6.80 -2.26 -2.86
N MET A 58 6.45 -3.55 -2.78
CA MET A 58 6.06 -4.21 -1.51
C MET A 58 7.08 -4.02 -0.38
N THR A 59 8.38 -4.05 -0.68
CA THR A 59 9.44 -3.80 0.31
C THR A 59 9.32 -2.41 0.95
N GLY A 60 8.98 -1.38 0.17
CA GLY A 60 8.74 -0.02 0.65
C GLY A 60 7.45 0.09 1.46
N VAL A 61 6.38 -0.55 0.99
CA VAL A 61 5.08 -0.59 1.68
C VAL A 61 5.23 -1.24 3.06
N LYS A 62 5.87 -2.40 3.15
CA LYS A 62 6.15 -3.07 4.43
C LYS A 62 7.03 -2.23 5.33
N ALA A 63 8.03 -1.54 4.77
CA ALA A 63 8.92 -0.68 5.54
C ALA A 63 8.18 0.51 6.16
N VAL A 64 7.31 1.21 5.42
CA VAL A 64 6.55 2.34 5.97
C VAL A 64 5.50 1.89 6.99
N VAL A 65 4.86 0.74 6.79
CA VAL A 65 3.92 0.17 7.77
C VAL A 65 4.63 -0.23 9.06
N ASN A 66 5.83 -0.81 8.97
CA ASN A 66 6.62 -1.13 10.16
C ASN A 66 7.07 0.13 10.92
N SER A 67 7.54 1.15 10.19
CA SER A 67 7.89 2.45 10.79
C SER A 67 6.69 3.13 11.43
N ALA A 68 5.52 3.07 10.79
CA ALA A 68 4.28 3.60 11.34
C ALA A 68 3.87 2.92 12.65
N LYS A 69 3.98 1.59 12.75
CA LYS A 69 3.74 0.88 14.03
C LYS A 69 4.66 1.38 15.13
N LYS A 70 5.96 1.47 14.84
CA LYS A 70 6.98 1.81 15.83
C LYS A 70 6.83 3.25 16.34
N ARG A 71 6.32 4.13 15.48
CA ARG A 71 6.14 5.56 15.74
C ARG A 71 4.70 5.92 16.13
N ASP A 72 3.83 4.92 16.34
CA ASP A 72 2.40 5.09 16.65
C ASP A 72 1.65 6.00 15.64
N LEU A 73 2.05 5.96 14.36
CA LEU A 73 1.39 6.72 13.30
C LEU A 73 0.05 6.08 12.94
N LYS A 74 -0.92 6.92 12.62
CA LYS A 74 -2.26 6.51 12.24
C LYS A 74 -2.38 6.33 10.73
N PRO A 75 -2.81 5.15 10.24
CA PRO A 75 -3.05 4.94 8.82
C PRO A 75 -4.42 5.48 8.39
N VAL A 76 -4.47 6.07 7.20
CA VAL A 76 -5.69 6.45 6.49
C VAL A 76 -5.54 6.06 5.02
N VAL A 77 -6.41 5.17 4.55
CA VAL A 77 -6.56 4.90 3.12
C VAL A 77 -7.45 5.98 2.53
N LEU A 78 -6.94 6.69 1.51
CA LEU A 78 -7.63 7.79 0.85
C LEU A 78 -8.50 7.31 -0.31
N ASP A 79 -7.95 6.45 -1.17
CA ASP A 79 -8.69 5.84 -2.27
C ASP A 79 -8.05 4.53 -2.72
N TYR A 80 -8.87 3.63 -3.26
CA TYR A 80 -8.43 2.41 -3.94
C TYR A 80 -9.24 2.25 -5.23
N ARG A 81 -8.54 2.04 -6.34
CA ARG A 81 -9.12 1.81 -7.67
C ARG A 81 -8.27 0.84 -8.47
N ASN A 82 -8.77 0.39 -9.60
CA ASN A 82 -7.96 -0.27 -10.61
C ASN A 82 -8.25 0.29 -12.01
N SER A 83 -7.40 -0.02 -12.98
CA SER A 83 -7.53 0.49 -14.35
C SER A 83 -8.86 0.14 -15.03
N GLY A 84 -9.52 -0.95 -14.62
CA GLY A 84 -10.83 -1.37 -15.12
C GLY A 84 -12.01 -0.50 -14.64
N ASP A 85 -11.79 0.39 -13.67
CA ASP A 85 -12.78 1.37 -13.23
C ASP A 85 -13.00 2.49 -14.25
N ILE A 86 -12.06 2.66 -15.19
CA ILE A 86 -12.11 3.70 -16.25
C ILE A 86 -12.19 3.07 -17.64
N ALA A 87 -11.34 2.09 -17.93
CA ALA A 87 -11.06 1.62 -19.30
C ALA A 87 -12.05 0.56 -19.85
N GLY A 88 -12.97 0.07 -19.02
CA GLY A 88 -13.99 -0.91 -19.42
C GLY A 88 -13.47 -2.35 -19.61
N ASP A 89 -12.23 -2.54 -20.07
CA ASP A 89 -11.58 -3.85 -20.07
C ASP A 89 -11.26 -4.29 -18.63
N ARG A 90 -11.79 -5.46 -18.27
CA ARG A 90 -11.71 -6.07 -16.94
C ARG A 90 -11.02 -7.43 -16.95
N SER A 91 -10.45 -7.83 -18.09
CA SER A 91 -9.77 -9.11 -18.27
C SER A 91 -8.38 -9.15 -17.62
N GLY A 92 -7.70 -7.99 -17.57
CA GLY A 92 -6.43 -7.80 -16.88
C GLY A 92 -6.26 -6.34 -16.48
N VAL A 93 -6.26 -6.07 -15.17
CA VAL A 93 -6.21 -4.70 -14.63
C VAL A 93 -4.99 -4.50 -13.71
N VAL A 94 -4.67 -3.24 -13.42
CA VAL A 94 -3.63 -2.86 -12.44
C VAL A 94 -4.30 -2.11 -11.29
N GLY A 95 -3.97 -2.50 -10.05
CA GLY A 95 -4.50 -1.90 -8.83
C GLY A 95 -3.71 -0.66 -8.37
N TYR A 96 -4.41 0.33 -7.84
CA TYR A 96 -3.88 1.61 -7.37
C TYR A 96 -4.42 1.94 -5.99
N LEU A 97 -3.53 2.34 -5.08
CA LEU A 97 -3.87 2.71 -3.71
C LEU A 97 -3.19 4.02 -3.33
N SER A 98 -3.95 4.93 -2.73
CA SER A 98 -3.42 6.09 -2.03
C SER A 98 -3.70 5.99 -0.54
N ALA A 99 -2.67 6.12 0.29
CA ALA A 99 -2.77 6.07 1.74
C ALA A 99 -1.76 7.04 2.39
N VAL A 100 -2.11 7.53 3.58
CA VAL A 100 -1.29 8.41 4.41
C VAL A 100 -1.14 7.78 5.80
N LEU A 101 0.05 7.86 6.37
CA LEU A 101 0.36 7.42 7.72
C LEU A 101 0.97 8.62 8.44
N TYR A 102 0.34 9.11 9.52
CA TYR A 102 0.67 10.39 10.15
C TYR A 102 0.62 10.36 11.67
#